data_AF-A0AAN8EN73-F1
#
_entry.id   AF-A0AAN8EN73-F1
#
_cell.length_a   1.000
_cell.length_b   1.000
_cell.length_c   1.000
_cell.angle_alpha   90.00
_cell.angle_beta   90.00
_cell.angle_gamma   90.00
#
_symmetry.space_group_name_H-M   'P 1'
#
loop_
_entity.id
_entity.type
_entity.pdbx_description
1 polymer ?
#
loop_
_entity_poly.entity_id
_entity_poly.type
_entity_poly.pdbx_seq_one_letter_code
_entity_poly.pdbx_strand_id
1 'polypeptide(L)'
;VTLQPVIDPSLATNGTTKSRVIQHGPFSDSSRTTRNDDMKPIWTTGAANPMSIVMFVPMIADMSVKTMTHLLDDKQLLEQLKAEKFDVAITELFDFIGIGVLEAIGLKNIVGAHSSAIVEGTASAIGAPIIPSYMPASYGVTDDSTDIWTRFTNLMFTGASWYFQTGVVSAIDRLLKEKLREKATPIWDIISNMSWVLVNTEPLLDFDRPTLHKIVHVGGLSVHKPKPLSKEWNQILNLRPRTILISFGSVAQSVLMPDLMKKTIINVIKSRDKCQTRTKYSRHVLSRALGGIVVEKSELLGGKGLHKAIDQVIGDRRYQTSASRISRLLSRRPFTPEDKLVKAIELAAEFGDLPESKVAGRNLGFIVYYNIDLLLMLTTIFLPFIGFIVYFVKLLGRRCFSSRKEKTQ
;
A
#
# COMPACT_ATOMS: atom_id res chain seq x y z
N VAL A 1 12.12 15.98 15.85
CA VAL A 1 13.09 16.28 14.76
C VAL A 1 12.74 15.43 13.55
N THR A 2 12.98 15.89 12.32
CA THR A 2 12.76 15.10 11.10
C THR A 2 14.07 14.96 10.34
N LEU A 3 14.57 13.73 10.22
CA LEU A 3 15.67 13.41 9.31
C LEU A 3 15.10 13.32 7.89
N GLN A 4 15.66 14.08 6.96
CA GLN A 4 15.21 14.11 5.57
C GLN A 4 16.41 13.96 4.63
N PRO A 5 16.66 12.74 4.11
CA PRO A 5 17.64 12.52 3.06
C PRO A 5 17.23 13.27 1.78
N VAL A 6 18.13 14.05 1.19
CA VAL A 6 17.87 14.82 -0.03
C VAL A 6 18.16 13.96 -1.25
N ILE A 7 17.10 13.40 -1.82
CA ILE A 7 17.16 12.58 -3.05
C ILE A 7 17.03 13.46 -4.30
N ASP A 8 16.17 14.49 -4.24
CA ASP A 8 15.96 15.43 -5.35
C ASP A 8 16.21 16.87 -4.89
N PRO A 9 17.36 17.46 -5.22
CA PRO A 9 17.67 18.83 -4.80
C PRO A 9 16.78 19.88 -5.49
N SER A 10 16.00 19.53 -6.53
CA SER A 10 15.10 20.46 -7.18
C SER A 10 13.77 20.68 -6.43
N LEU A 11 13.50 19.87 -5.41
CA LEU A 11 12.33 20.05 -4.56
C LEU A 11 12.61 21.08 -3.47
N ALA A 12 12.04 22.27 -3.59
CA ALA A 12 12.24 23.39 -2.66
C ALA A 12 11.46 23.28 -1.33
N THR A 13 10.73 22.18 -1.10
CA THR A 13 9.92 21.98 0.10
C THR A 13 10.57 20.99 1.06
N ASN A 14 10.58 21.31 2.34
CA ASN A 14 10.97 20.40 3.42
C ASN A 14 9.80 19.53 3.92
N GLY A 15 8.59 19.71 3.38
CA GLY A 15 7.41 18.90 3.68
C GLY A 15 6.81 19.09 5.09
N THR A 16 7.34 20.02 5.91
CA THR A 16 6.91 20.20 7.30
C THR A 16 7.00 21.66 7.75
N THR A 17 6.05 22.07 8.59
CA THR A 17 6.05 23.40 9.25
C THR A 17 6.24 23.31 10.76
N LYS A 18 6.25 22.09 11.32
CA LYS A 18 6.20 21.86 12.77
C LYS A 18 7.47 21.26 13.34
N SER A 19 8.28 20.57 12.54
CA SER A 19 9.48 19.90 13.01
C SER A 19 10.75 20.63 12.60
N ARG A 20 11.75 20.63 13.49
CA ARG A 20 13.13 20.94 13.10
C ARG A 20 13.63 19.84 12.17
N VAL A 21 14.11 20.24 10.99
CA VAL A 21 14.56 19.33 9.94
C VAL A 21 16.08 19.23 9.96
N ILE A 22 16.59 18.00 9.88
CA ILE A 22 17.98 17.69 9.57
C ILE A 22 18.00 17.16 8.15
N GLN A 23 18.38 18.01 7.20
CA GLN A 23 18.54 17.61 5.80
C GLN A 23 19.96 17.14 5.57
N HIS A 24 20.11 16.00 4.90
CA HIS A 24 21.43 15.45 4.56
C HIS A 24 21.44 14.98 3.10
N GLY A 25 22.47 15.38 2.35
CA GLY A 25 22.54 15.24 0.88
C GLY A 25 22.69 16.60 0.17
N PRO A 26 22.61 16.66 -1.16
CA PRO A 26 22.16 15.59 -2.06
C PRO A 26 23.19 14.48 -2.26
N PHE A 27 22.72 13.24 -2.36
CA PHE A 27 23.55 12.09 -2.73
C PHE A 27 23.66 12.08 -4.27
N SER A 28 24.73 12.67 -4.79
CA SER A 28 24.87 13.11 -6.19
C SER A 28 25.03 12.02 -7.25
N ASP A 29 24.98 10.73 -6.90
CA ASP A 29 25.35 9.64 -7.82
C ASP A 29 24.25 9.21 -8.82
N SER A 30 23.10 9.88 -8.85
CA SER A 30 22.10 9.66 -9.90
C SER A 30 21.95 10.91 -10.77
N SER A 31 22.59 10.89 -11.94
CA SER A 31 22.36 11.91 -12.95
C SER A 31 20.85 12.03 -13.23
N ARG A 32 20.33 13.26 -13.30
CA ARG A 32 18.91 13.55 -13.57
C ARG A 32 18.37 12.83 -14.82
N THR A 33 19.27 12.50 -15.74
CA THR A 33 19.06 11.71 -16.97
C THR A 33 18.75 10.24 -16.71
N THR A 34 19.51 9.53 -15.88
CA THR A 34 19.21 8.12 -15.53
C THR A 34 17.85 8.02 -14.84
N ARG A 35 17.55 8.93 -13.90
CA ARG A 35 16.26 8.97 -13.22
C ARG A 35 15.08 9.26 -14.16
N ASN A 36 15.26 10.06 -15.21
CA ASN A 36 14.18 10.33 -16.17
C ASN A 36 13.91 9.12 -17.07
N ASP A 37 14.95 8.40 -17.50
CA ASP A 37 14.79 7.19 -18.31
C ASP A 37 14.14 6.05 -17.51
N ASP A 38 14.54 5.88 -16.25
CA ASP A 38 13.95 4.90 -15.32
C ASP A 38 12.47 5.21 -14.99
N MET A 39 12.05 6.48 -15.14
CA MET A 39 10.68 6.92 -14.86
C MET A 39 9.77 6.99 -16.10
N LYS A 40 10.29 6.88 -17.33
CA LYS A 40 9.47 6.76 -18.55
C LYS A 40 8.45 5.61 -18.50
N PRO A 41 8.80 4.41 -18.00
CA PRO A 41 7.85 3.31 -17.83
C PRO A 41 6.62 3.65 -17.00
N ILE A 42 6.67 4.66 -16.12
CA ILE A 42 5.49 5.07 -15.34
C ILE A 42 4.29 5.43 -16.22
N TRP A 43 4.50 5.97 -17.42
CA TRP A 43 3.39 6.32 -18.31
C TRP A 43 2.90 5.17 -19.19
N THR A 44 3.78 4.21 -19.49
CA THR A 44 3.50 3.13 -20.43
C THR A 44 3.15 1.81 -19.75
N THR A 45 3.51 1.65 -18.48
CA THR A 45 3.23 0.47 -17.68
C THR A 45 1.86 0.56 -16.99
N GLY A 46 1.05 -0.49 -17.19
CA GLY A 46 -0.29 -0.61 -16.63
C GLY A 46 -0.27 -0.90 -15.13
N ALA A 47 -1.00 -0.11 -14.34
CA ALA A 47 -1.14 -0.31 -12.90
C ALA A 47 -1.94 -1.57 -12.53
N ALA A 48 -2.77 -2.07 -13.46
CA ALA A 48 -3.54 -3.31 -13.28
C ALA A 48 -2.72 -4.59 -13.53
N ASN A 49 -1.45 -4.48 -13.94
CA ASN A 49 -0.57 -5.63 -14.11
C ASN A 49 0.33 -5.83 -12.87
N PRO A 50 0.24 -6.96 -12.14
CA PRO A 50 1.07 -7.21 -10.94
C PRO A 50 2.57 -7.28 -11.26
N MET A 51 2.96 -7.67 -12.48
CA MET A 51 4.37 -7.68 -12.89
C MET A 51 4.99 -6.28 -12.94
N SER A 52 4.16 -5.25 -13.10
CA SER A 52 4.59 -3.86 -13.04
C SER A 52 5.25 -3.51 -11.71
N ILE A 53 4.75 -4.06 -10.60
CA ILE A 53 5.30 -3.84 -9.25
C ILE A 53 6.69 -4.49 -9.15
N VAL A 54 6.80 -5.72 -9.64
CA VAL A 54 8.04 -6.52 -9.62
C VAL A 54 9.17 -5.81 -10.39
N MET A 55 8.85 -5.17 -11.52
CA MET A 55 9.84 -4.45 -12.33
C MET A 55 10.52 -3.27 -11.61
N PHE A 56 9.85 -2.65 -10.63
CA PHE A 56 10.43 -1.52 -9.88
C PHE A 56 11.28 -1.94 -8.68
N VAL A 57 11.24 -3.21 -8.27
CA VAL A 57 11.95 -3.69 -7.06
C VAL A 57 13.45 -3.42 -7.10
N PRO A 58 14.19 -3.76 -8.18
CA PRO A 58 15.64 -3.53 -8.22
C PRO A 58 15.98 -2.04 -8.12
N MET A 59 15.19 -1.17 -8.76
CA MET A 59 15.38 0.28 -8.72
C MET A 59 15.19 0.83 -7.29
N ILE A 60 14.10 0.45 -6.62
CA ILE A 60 13.83 0.91 -5.25
C ILE A 60 14.87 0.36 -4.28
N ALA A 61 15.25 -0.91 -4.42
CA ALA A 61 16.28 -1.52 -3.57
C ALA A 61 17.64 -0.82 -3.74
N ASP A 62 18.09 -0.59 -4.98
CA ASP A 62 19.36 0.11 -5.26
C ASP A 62 19.36 1.54 -4.69
N MET A 63 18.28 2.30 -4.94
CA MET A 63 18.12 3.65 -4.40
C MET A 63 18.16 3.65 -2.86
N SER A 64 17.50 2.69 -2.22
CA SER A 64 17.42 2.59 -0.76
C SER A 64 18.77 2.18 -0.16
N VAL A 65 19.48 1.23 -0.77
CA VAL A 65 20.82 0.80 -0.36
C VAL A 65 21.83 1.94 -0.47
N LYS A 66 21.84 2.67 -1.60
CA LYS A 66 22.76 3.82 -1.79
C LYS A 66 22.49 4.92 -0.77
N THR A 67 21.23 5.31 -0.61
CA THR A 67 20.83 6.35 0.34
C THR A 67 21.19 5.95 1.77
N MET A 68 20.89 4.71 2.18
CA MET A 68 21.22 4.22 3.52
C MET A 68 22.73 4.12 3.73
N THR A 69 23.51 3.71 2.72
CA THR A 69 24.97 3.66 2.81
C THR A 69 25.55 5.03 3.16
N HIS A 70 25.15 6.07 2.43
CA HIS A 70 25.61 7.42 2.72
C HIS A 70 25.23 7.90 4.13
N LEU A 71 24.01 7.60 4.59
CA LEU A 71 23.56 7.96 5.93
C LEU A 71 24.33 7.22 7.04
N LEU A 72 24.67 5.95 6.82
CA LEU A 72 25.41 5.14 7.78
C LEU A 72 26.90 5.46 7.82
N ASP A 73 27.47 5.94 6.71
CA ASP A 73 28.88 6.33 6.62
C ASP A 73 29.15 7.73 7.23
N ASP A 74 28.12 8.58 7.34
CA ASP A 74 28.22 9.88 8.02
C ASP A 74 28.18 9.73 9.55
N LYS A 75 29.36 9.62 10.15
CA LYS A 75 29.52 9.57 11.61
C LYS A 75 29.02 10.83 12.33
N GLN A 76 29.20 12.01 11.73
CA GLN A 76 28.80 13.27 12.35
C GLN A 76 27.26 13.34 12.45
N LEU A 77 26.56 12.91 11.40
CA LEU A 77 25.11 12.79 11.42
C LEU A 77 24.64 11.79 12.48
N LEU A 78 25.23 10.60 12.54
CA LEU A 78 24.84 9.59 13.53
C LEU A 78 25.12 10.04 14.97
N GLU A 79 26.23 10.73 15.23
CA GLU A 79 26.55 11.32 16.53
C GLU A 79 25.55 12.43 16.90
N GLN A 80 25.21 13.30 15.94
CA GLN A 80 24.18 14.32 16.14
C GLN A 80 22.84 13.67 16.51
N LEU A 81 22.40 12.65 15.76
CA LEU A 81 21.14 11.95 16.03
C LEU A 81 21.14 11.21 17.38
N LYS A 82 22.26 10.62 17.80
CA LYS A 82 22.42 10.03 19.14
C LYS A 82 22.33 11.09 20.24
N ALA A 83 22.91 12.26 20.03
CA ALA A 83 22.91 13.35 21.01
C ALA A 83 21.51 13.92 21.28
N GLU A 84 20.57 13.77 20.34
CA GLU A 84 19.18 14.21 20.48
C GLU A 84 18.37 13.39 21.51
N LYS A 85 18.80 12.16 21.82
CA LYS A 85 18.16 11.27 22.82
C LYS A 85 16.64 11.13 22.64
N PHE A 86 16.21 10.69 21.46
CA PHE A 86 14.80 10.50 21.15
C PHE A 86 14.15 9.41 22.02
N ASP A 87 12.94 9.66 22.52
CA ASP A 87 12.14 8.66 23.26
C ASP A 87 11.42 7.70 22.31
N VAL A 88 10.99 8.19 21.14
CA VAL A 88 10.25 7.44 20.12
C VAL A 88 10.57 7.97 18.72
N ALA A 89 10.57 7.09 17.73
CA ALA A 89 10.66 7.47 16.32
C ALA A 89 9.49 6.96 15.50
N ILE A 90 9.16 7.72 14.45
CA ILE A 90 8.21 7.31 13.41
C ILE A 90 9.00 7.10 12.13
N THR A 91 8.88 5.93 11.50
CA THR A 91 9.58 5.61 10.25
C THR A 91 8.64 5.01 9.21
N GLU A 92 8.88 5.33 7.94
CA GLU A 92 8.18 4.73 6.81
C GLU A 92 8.58 3.26 6.63
N LEU A 93 7.62 2.42 6.23
CA LEU A 93 7.76 0.97 6.03
C LEU A 93 7.72 0.58 4.53
N PHE A 94 8.21 1.49 3.68
CA PHE A 94 8.30 1.32 2.23
C PHE A 94 9.75 1.08 1.78
N ASP A 95 10.67 1.97 2.14
CA ASP A 95 12.11 1.89 1.78
C ASP A 95 13.00 1.31 2.91
N PHE A 96 12.48 1.26 4.14
CA PHE A 96 13.14 0.77 5.35
C PHE A 96 14.44 1.50 5.74
N ILE A 97 14.77 2.63 5.11
CA ILE A 97 16.00 3.39 5.36
C ILE A 97 16.01 3.90 6.81
N GLY A 98 14.87 4.42 7.28
CA GLY A 98 14.74 4.95 8.63
C GLY A 98 15.00 3.88 9.69
N ILE A 99 14.59 2.62 9.48
CA ILE A 99 14.89 1.52 10.40
C ILE A 99 16.40 1.33 10.56
N GLY A 100 17.15 1.36 9.44
CA GLY A 100 18.61 1.20 9.48
C GLY A 100 19.31 2.31 10.27
N VAL A 101 18.88 3.56 10.09
CA VAL A 101 19.40 4.70 10.87
C VAL A 101 19.07 4.56 12.35
N LEU A 102 17.83 4.17 12.67
CA LEU A 102 17.37 3.97 14.05
C LEU A 102 18.13 2.84 14.75
N GLU A 103 18.41 1.74 14.05
CA GLU A 103 19.25 0.65 14.54
C GLU A 103 20.68 1.13 14.82
N ALA A 104 21.26 1.95 13.93
CA ALA A 104 22.62 2.49 14.08
C ALA A 104 22.77 3.46 15.27
N ILE A 105 21.70 4.19 15.61
CA ILE A 105 21.67 5.05 16.81
C ILE A 105 21.23 4.32 18.07
N GLY A 106 20.75 3.08 17.96
CA GLY A 106 20.33 2.24 19.08
C GLY A 106 18.93 2.54 19.61
N LEU A 107 18.06 3.19 18.83
CA LEU A 107 16.69 3.48 19.24
C LEU A 107 15.76 2.30 18.91
N LYS A 108 15.20 1.66 19.94
CA LYS A 108 14.32 0.50 19.80
C LYS A 108 12.83 0.82 19.85
N ASN A 109 12.45 1.97 20.41
CA ASN A 109 11.07 2.42 20.47
C ASN A 109 10.65 3.06 19.13
N ILE A 110 10.04 2.24 18.27
CA ILE A 110 9.75 2.62 16.88
C ILE A 110 8.27 2.40 16.60
N VAL A 111 7.65 3.41 16.01
CA VAL A 111 6.33 3.36 15.38
C VAL A 111 6.51 3.31 13.88
N GLY A 112 5.95 2.28 13.25
CA GLY A 112 5.96 2.15 11.80
C GLY A 112 4.87 3.00 11.17
N ALA A 113 5.08 3.47 9.94
CA ALA A 113 4.09 4.18 9.16
C ALA A 113 4.05 3.67 7.72
N HIS A 114 2.85 3.59 7.16
CA HIS A 114 2.58 3.43 5.74
C HIS A 114 1.89 4.69 5.22
N SER A 115 2.47 5.32 4.20
CA SER A 115 1.88 6.48 3.50
C SER A 115 0.57 6.16 2.75
N SER A 116 0.21 4.88 2.62
CA SER A 116 -1.02 4.37 2.00
C SER A 116 -1.57 3.19 2.81
N ALA A 117 -2.23 2.22 2.15
CA ALA A 117 -2.65 0.95 2.76
C ALA A 117 -1.45 0.15 3.29
N ILE A 118 -1.72 -0.71 4.28
CA ILE A 118 -0.73 -1.63 4.83
C ILE A 118 -0.33 -2.68 3.79
N VAL A 119 0.97 -2.84 3.62
CA VAL A 119 1.55 -3.79 2.66
C VAL A 119 1.73 -5.17 3.32
N GLU A 120 1.69 -6.21 2.50
CA GLU A 120 1.53 -7.62 2.89
C GLU A 120 2.69 -8.14 3.76
N GLY A 121 3.94 -7.72 3.49
CA GLY A 121 5.08 -8.07 4.33
C GLY A 121 4.95 -7.52 5.74
N THR A 122 4.60 -6.24 5.88
CA THR A 122 4.30 -5.62 7.17
C THR A 122 3.12 -6.32 7.86
N ALA A 123 2.03 -6.58 7.13
CA ALA A 123 0.86 -7.24 7.68
C ALA A 123 1.22 -8.62 8.25
N SER A 124 1.96 -9.44 7.50
CA SER A 124 2.44 -10.74 7.98
C SER A 124 3.38 -10.61 9.18
N ALA A 125 4.31 -9.65 9.16
CA ALA A 125 5.26 -9.46 10.25
C ALA A 125 4.57 -9.13 11.59
N ILE A 126 3.49 -8.36 11.58
CA ILE A 126 2.73 -8.06 12.81
C ILE A 126 1.61 -9.08 13.10
N GLY A 127 1.42 -10.09 12.25
CA GLY A 127 0.37 -11.11 12.40
C GLY A 127 -1.02 -10.63 11.96
N ALA A 128 -1.12 -9.57 11.16
CA ALA A 128 -2.37 -9.13 10.57
C ALA A 128 -2.80 -10.08 9.44
N PRO A 129 -4.10 -10.38 9.31
CA PRO A 129 -4.58 -11.35 8.33
C PRO A 129 -4.48 -10.80 6.90
N ILE A 130 -4.03 -11.66 5.98
CA ILE A 130 -3.95 -11.40 4.54
C ILE A 130 -4.97 -12.32 3.88
N ILE A 131 -6.02 -11.74 3.28
CA ILE A 131 -7.18 -12.51 2.80
C ILE A 131 -7.50 -12.16 1.34
N PRO A 132 -6.78 -12.75 0.36
CA PRO A 132 -6.95 -12.43 -1.06
C PRO A 132 -8.29 -12.88 -1.67
N SER A 133 -9.10 -13.66 -0.92
CA SER A 133 -10.37 -14.19 -1.41
C SER A 133 -11.46 -13.14 -1.61
N TYR A 134 -11.33 -11.97 -0.98
CA TYR A 134 -12.27 -10.85 -1.14
C TYR A 134 -11.60 -9.47 -1.05
N MET A 135 -10.29 -9.41 -0.80
CA MET A 135 -9.57 -8.15 -0.62
C MET A 135 -8.39 -8.07 -1.60
N PRO A 136 -8.27 -6.95 -2.35
CA PRO A 136 -7.08 -6.68 -3.12
C PRO A 136 -5.88 -6.42 -2.21
N ALA A 137 -4.69 -6.78 -2.68
CA ALA A 137 -3.44 -6.36 -2.05
C ALA A 137 -3.27 -4.83 -2.13
N SER A 138 -2.32 -4.25 -1.41
CA SER A 138 -2.06 -2.79 -1.36
C SER A 138 -1.94 -2.09 -2.73
N TYR A 139 -1.50 -2.82 -3.76
CA TYR A 139 -1.35 -2.32 -5.14
C TYR A 139 -2.35 -2.94 -6.12
N GLY A 140 -3.24 -3.81 -5.63
CA GLY A 140 -4.22 -4.52 -6.43
C GLY A 140 -5.31 -3.59 -6.95
N VAL A 141 -5.75 -3.86 -8.18
CA VAL A 141 -6.84 -3.12 -8.82
C VAL A 141 -7.98 -4.10 -9.10
N THR A 142 -8.78 -4.37 -8.08
CA THR A 142 -10.00 -5.19 -8.19
C THR A 142 -11.15 -4.58 -7.39
N ASP A 143 -12.32 -5.20 -7.50
CA ASP A 143 -13.50 -4.91 -6.69
C ASP A 143 -13.68 -5.96 -5.57
N ASP A 144 -14.84 -5.92 -4.91
CA ASP A 144 -15.28 -6.84 -3.86
C ASP A 144 -16.04 -8.06 -4.41
N SER A 145 -15.98 -8.32 -5.72
CA SER A 145 -16.54 -9.55 -6.28
C SER A 145 -15.76 -10.78 -5.80
N THR A 146 -16.48 -11.88 -5.58
CA THR A 146 -15.91 -13.16 -5.15
C THR A 146 -15.63 -14.09 -6.33
N ASP A 147 -15.61 -13.55 -7.55
CA ASP A 147 -15.41 -14.30 -8.77
C ASP A 147 -14.01 -14.90 -8.82
N ILE A 148 -13.88 -16.05 -9.49
CA ILE A 148 -12.62 -16.79 -9.56
C ILE A 148 -11.47 -15.94 -10.12
N TRP A 149 -11.76 -15.07 -11.10
CA TRP A 149 -10.78 -14.19 -11.72
C TRP A 149 -10.35 -13.04 -10.81
N THR A 150 -11.27 -12.46 -10.06
CA THR A 150 -10.98 -11.44 -9.04
C THR A 150 -10.08 -12.02 -7.96
N ARG A 151 -10.43 -13.21 -7.46
CA ARG A 151 -9.65 -13.93 -6.45
C ARG A 151 -8.26 -14.32 -6.95
N PHE A 152 -8.17 -14.79 -8.19
CA PHE A 152 -6.87 -15.12 -8.81
C PHE A 152 -6.00 -13.86 -8.96
N THR A 153 -6.58 -12.75 -9.43
CA THR A 153 -5.89 -11.47 -9.56
C THR A 153 -5.40 -10.96 -8.20
N ASN A 154 -6.24 -11.02 -7.17
CA ASN A 154 -5.87 -10.66 -5.80
C ASN A 154 -4.70 -11.50 -5.29
N LEU A 155 -4.71 -12.81 -5.55
CA LEU A 155 -3.62 -13.71 -5.16
C LEU A 155 -2.30 -13.32 -5.85
N MET A 156 -2.34 -13.00 -7.15
CA MET A 156 -1.17 -12.55 -7.90
C MET A 156 -0.62 -11.22 -7.37
N PHE A 157 -1.49 -10.25 -7.08
CA PHE A 157 -1.08 -8.98 -6.49
C PHE A 157 -0.52 -9.15 -5.07
N THR A 158 -1.08 -10.07 -4.29
CA THR A 158 -0.57 -10.41 -2.95
C THR A 158 0.86 -10.95 -3.05
N GLY A 159 1.10 -11.89 -3.97
CA GLY A 159 2.45 -12.43 -4.22
C GLY A 159 3.44 -11.38 -4.74
N ALA A 160 3.01 -10.53 -5.68
CA ALA A 160 3.84 -9.44 -6.21
C ALA A 160 4.21 -8.42 -5.13
N SER A 161 3.27 -8.08 -4.26
CA SER A 161 3.50 -7.15 -3.15
C SER A 161 4.41 -7.73 -2.07
N TRP A 162 4.24 -9.03 -1.77
CA TRP A 162 5.17 -9.77 -0.91
C TRP A 162 6.59 -9.75 -1.46
N TYR A 163 6.75 -10.10 -2.75
CA TYR A 163 8.05 -10.07 -3.43
C TYR A 163 8.67 -8.67 -3.40
N PHE A 164 7.87 -7.63 -3.62
CA PHE A 164 8.32 -6.25 -3.56
C PHE A 164 8.94 -5.90 -2.20
N GLN A 165 8.19 -6.10 -1.12
CA GLN A 165 8.66 -5.74 0.21
C GLN A 165 9.84 -6.61 0.66
N THR A 166 9.77 -7.92 0.46
CA THR A 166 10.86 -8.84 0.83
C THR A 166 12.12 -8.61 0.02
N GLY A 167 12.01 -8.23 -1.26
CA GLY A 167 13.15 -7.87 -2.10
C GLY A 167 13.88 -6.63 -1.58
N VAL A 168 13.15 -5.57 -1.23
CA VAL A 168 13.74 -4.35 -0.65
C VAL A 168 14.34 -4.65 0.73
N VAL A 169 13.60 -5.33 1.62
CA VAL A 169 14.10 -5.69 2.96
C VAL A 169 15.37 -6.52 2.88
N SER A 170 15.43 -7.52 1.99
CA SER A 170 16.61 -8.39 1.86
C SER A 170 17.87 -7.60 1.45
N ALA A 171 17.72 -6.59 0.59
CA ALA A 171 18.82 -5.72 0.19
C ALA A 171 19.32 -4.85 1.36
N ILE A 172 18.39 -4.30 2.14
CA ILE A 172 18.68 -3.46 3.31
C ILE A 172 19.27 -4.30 4.46
N ASP A 173 18.70 -5.47 4.78
CA ASP A 173 19.23 -6.39 5.80
C ASP A 173 20.67 -6.81 5.49
N ARG A 174 20.99 -7.07 4.21
CA ARG A 174 22.36 -7.38 3.78
C ARG A 174 23.32 -6.22 4.07
N LEU A 175 22.91 -4.99 3.73
CA LEU A 175 23.70 -3.79 4.00
C LEU A 175 23.89 -3.55 5.51
N LEU A 176 22.84 -3.76 6.33
CA LEU A 176 22.93 -3.62 7.78
C LEU A 176 23.88 -4.63 8.40
N LYS A 177 23.85 -5.90 7.96
CA LYS A 177 24.80 -6.93 8.40
C LYS A 177 26.25 -6.57 8.06
N GLU A 178 26.47 -5.95 6.90
CA GLU A 178 27.81 -5.49 6.48
C GLU A 178 28.29 -4.30 7.32
N LYS A 179 27.46 -3.25 7.46
CA LYS A 179 27.84 -1.99 8.11
C LYS A 179 27.82 -2.05 9.64
N LEU A 180 26.87 -2.76 10.22
CA LEU A 180 26.67 -2.86 11.68
C LEU A 180 27.17 -4.20 12.27
N ARG A 181 27.76 -5.09 11.44
CA ARG A 181 28.24 -6.44 11.78
C ARG A 181 27.12 -7.38 12.24
N GLU A 182 27.44 -8.58 12.74
CA GLU A 182 26.49 -9.65 13.11
C GLU A 182 25.46 -9.28 14.21
N LYS A 183 25.50 -8.07 14.77
CA LYS A 183 24.53 -7.60 15.78
C LYS A 183 23.28 -6.95 15.18
N ALA A 184 23.19 -6.78 13.86
CA ALA A 184 22.03 -6.17 13.22
C ALA A 184 20.78 -7.04 13.39
N THR A 185 19.72 -6.46 13.97
CA THR A 185 18.42 -7.13 14.09
C THR A 185 17.76 -7.21 12.70
N PRO A 186 17.23 -8.36 12.27
CA PRO A 186 16.48 -8.45 11.02
C PRO A 186 15.29 -7.48 11.00
N ILE A 187 15.06 -6.79 9.88
CA ILE A 187 14.01 -5.77 9.77
C ILE A 187 12.62 -6.32 10.10
N TRP A 188 12.31 -7.55 9.70
CA TRP A 188 11.03 -8.17 10.02
C TRP A 188 10.80 -8.39 11.51
N ASP A 189 11.88 -8.58 12.29
CA ASP A 189 11.81 -8.69 13.74
C ASP A 189 11.62 -7.31 14.39
N ILE A 190 12.28 -6.28 13.85
CA ILE A 190 12.05 -4.89 14.29
C ILE A 190 10.59 -4.50 14.07
N ILE A 191 10.05 -4.71 12.86
CA ILE A 191 8.65 -4.37 12.52
C ILE A 191 7.66 -5.10 13.44
N SER A 192 7.92 -6.37 13.76
CA SER A 192 7.05 -7.14 14.63
C SER A 192 6.94 -6.61 16.06
N ASN A 193 8.01 -5.97 16.54
CA ASN A 193 8.12 -5.40 17.88
C ASN A 193 7.65 -3.94 17.94
N MET A 194 7.26 -3.33 16.82
CA MET A 194 6.72 -1.98 16.84
C MET A 194 5.41 -1.92 17.65
N SER A 195 5.27 -0.87 18.47
CA SER A 195 4.10 -0.68 19.32
C SER A 195 2.85 -0.37 18.50
N TRP A 196 3.02 0.40 17.42
CA TRP A 196 1.95 0.79 16.50
C TRP A 196 2.44 0.76 15.04
N VAL A 197 1.50 0.53 14.14
CA VAL A 197 1.69 0.75 12.69
C VAL A 197 0.63 1.73 12.21
N LEU A 198 1.06 2.93 11.89
CA LEU A 198 0.22 3.99 11.32
C LEU A 198 -0.06 3.68 9.85
N VAL A 199 -1.31 3.79 9.43
CA VAL A 199 -1.71 3.54 8.03
C VAL A 199 -2.54 4.71 7.56
N ASN A 200 -2.13 5.37 6.47
CA ASN A 200 -2.84 6.51 5.89
C ASN A 200 -4.00 6.06 5.00
N THR A 201 -4.90 5.26 5.57
CA THR A 201 -6.15 4.82 4.96
C THR A 201 -7.30 5.15 5.89
N GLU A 202 -8.43 5.60 5.32
CA GLU A 202 -9.67 5.85 6.05
C GLU A 202 -10.56 4.61 5.98
N PRO A 203 -10.81 3.90 7.11
CA PRO A 203 -11.62 2.68 7.14
C PRO A 203 -13.01 2.87 6.51
N LEU A 204 -13.62 4.05 6.68
CA LEU A 204 -14.93 4.34 6.10
C LEU A 204 -14.95 4.40 4.57
N LEU A 205 -13.78 4.41 3.92
CA LEU A 205 -13.59 4.43 2.47
C LEU A 205 -12.85 3.20 1.93
N ASP A 206 -12.42 2.28 2.82
CA ASP A 206 -11.58 1.12 2.49
C ASP A 206 -12.38 -0.18 2.44
N PHE A 207 -11.72 -1.30 2.11
CA PHE A 207 -12.31 -2.64 2.26
C PHE A 207 -12.38 -3.01 3.73
N ASP A 208 -13.60 -3.32 4.19
CA ASP A 208 -13.80 -3.88 5.53
C ASP A 208 -13.05 -5.21 5.64
N ARG A 209 -12.24 -5.32 6.69
CA ARG A 209 -11.40 -6.49 6.94
C ARG A 209 -11.13 -6.68 8.42
N PRO A 210 -10.89 -7.92 8.86
CA PRO A 210 -10.28 -8.16 10.15
C PRO A 210 -8.93 -7.42 10.23
N THR A 211 -8.73 -6.68 11.31
CA THR A 211 -7.51 -5.89 11.54
C THR A 211 -7.05 -6.05 12.98
N LEU A 212 -5.80 -5.65 13.25
CA LEU A 212 -5.25 -5.61 14.59
C LEU A 212 -5.46 -4.24 15.21
N HIS A 213 -5.68 -4.19 16.52
CA HIS A 213 -5.71 -2.94 17.27
C HIS A 213 -4.39 -2.16 17.12
N LYS A 214 -3.26 -2.85 16.93
CA LYS A 214 -1.92 -2.30 16.62
C LYS A 214 -1.91 -1.39 15.38
N ILE A 215 -2.86 -1.53 14.46
CA ILE A 215 -2.95 -0.74 13.24
C ILE A 215 -3.77 0.52 13.51
N VAL A 216 -3.13 1.68 13.43
CA VAL A 216 -3.77 2.98 13.68
C VAL A 216 -4.04 3.70 12.36
N HIS A 217 -5.31 3.82 12.02
CA HIS A 217 -5.75 4.46 10.79
C HIS A 217 -5.75 5.99 10.91
N VAL A 218 -4.81 6.63 10.21
CA VAL A 218 -4.61 8.10 10.17
C VAL A 218 -4.93 8.68 8.78
N GLY A 219 -5.88 8.06 8.06
CA GLY A 219 -6.32 8.48 6.74
C GLY A 219 -6.67 9.97 6.65
N GLY A 220 -6.02 10.68 5.73
CA GLY A 220 -6.29 12.09 5.47
C GLY A 220 -5.56 13.06 6.40
N LEU A 221 -4.55 12.61 7.14
CA LEU A 221 -3.68 13.46 7.97
C LEU A 221 -3.05 14.62 7.16
N SER A 222 -2.75 14.39 5.89
CA SER A 222 -2.18 15.40 4.99
C SER A 222 -3.22 16.36 4.39
N VAL A 223 -4.51 16.20 4.69
CA VAL A 223 -5.58 17.05 4.15
C VAL A 223 -5.77 18.28 5.01
N HIS A 224 -5.34 19.42 4.50
CA HIS A 224 -5.53 20.70 5.20
C HIS A 224 -6.98 21.18 5.14
N LYS A 225 -7.37 21.97 6.16
CA LYS A 225 -8.65 22.67 6.15
C LYS A 225 -8.74 23.55 4.88
N PRO A 226 -9.86 23.48 4.13
CA PRO A 226 -10.02 24.22 2.90
C PRO A 226 -9.97 25.73 3.20
N LYS A 227 -9.12 26.45 2.47
CA LYS A 227 -9.08 27.92 2.48
C LYS A 227 -9.91 28.46 1.31
N PRO A 228 -10.53 29.64 1.44
CA PRO A 228 -11.15 30.32 0.32
C PRO A 228 -10.16 30.46 -0.85
N LEU A 229 -10.66 30.29 -2.08
CA LEU A 229 -9.86 30.52 -3.27
C LEU A 229 -9.50 32.01 -3.38
N SER A 230 -8.31 32.30 -3.93
CA SER A 230 -7.97 33.70 -4.24
C SER A 230 -8.97 34.29 -5.25
N LYS A 231 -9.06 35.62 -5.30
CA LYS A 231 -9.93 36.33 -6.24
C LYS A 231 -9.76 35.88 -7.70
N GLU A 232 -8.52 35.71 -8.17
CA GLU A 232 -8.21 35.24 -9.54
C GLU A 232 -8.86 33.87 -9.82
N TRP A 233 -8.57 32.89 -8.97
CA TRP A 233 -9.13 31.54 -9.09
C TRP A 233 -10.66 31.52 -8.99
N ASN A 234 -11.23 32.32 -8.08
CA ASN A 234 -12.68 32.39 -7.96
C ASN A 234 -13.33 32.98 -9.22
N GLN A 235 -12.72 34.00 -9.84
CA GLN A 235 -13.19 34.54 -11.12
C GLN A 235 -13.14 33.49 -12.23
N ILE A 236 -12.01 32.78 -12.37
CA ILE A 236 -11.81 31.79 -13.43
C ILE A 236 -12.77 30.59 -13.28
N LEU A 237 -12.91 30.04 -12.07
CA LEU A 237 -13.74 28.85 -11.85
C LEU A 237 -15.24 29.14 -11.99
N ASN A 238 -15.66 30.39 -11.81
CA ASN A 238 -17.06 30.83 -11.96
C ASN A 238 -17.42 31.26 -13.39
N LEU A 239 -16.48 31.27 -14.34
CA LEU A 239 -16.77 31.58 -15.75
C LEU A 239 -17.74 30.58 -16.38
N ARG A 240 -17.79 29.35 -15.85
CA ARG A 240 -18.66 28.28 -16.34
C ARG A 240 -19.31 27.55 -15.17
N PRO A 241 -20.50 26.97 -15.37
CA PRO A 241 -21.20 26.23 -14.31
C PRO A 241 -20.48 24.94 -13.90
N ARG A 242 -19.52 24.46 -14.72
CA ARG A 242 -18.75 23.24 -14.48
C ARG A 242 -17.30 23.44 -14.85
N THR A 243 -16.42 22.99 -13.95
CA THR A 243 -14.97 22.98 -14.14
C THR A 243 -14.42 21.58 -13.93
N ILE A 244 -13.55 21.15 -14.83
CA ILE A 244 -12.82 19.88 -14.69
C ILE A 244 -11.40 20.19 -14.19
N LEU A 245 -11.04 19.60 -13.06
CA LEU A 245 -9.71 19.65 -12.49
C LEU A 245 -8.94 18.38 -12.89
N ILE A 246 -7.80 18.54 -13.57
CA ILE A 246 -6.99 17.40 -14.04
C ILE A 246 -5.70 17.27 -13.22
N SER A 247 -5.34 16.01 -12.91
CA SER A 247 -4.24 15.66 -12.01
C SER A 247 -3.53 14.34 -12.35
N PHE A 248 -2.19 14.35 -12.41
CA PHE A 248 -1.22 13.26 -12.56
C PHE A 248 -0.33 13.01 -11.31
N GLY A 249 -0.29 13.92 -10.33
CA GLY A 249 0.52 13.80 -9.10
C GLY A 249 1.96 14.29 -9.28
N SER A 250 2.80 14.07 -8.26
CA SER A 250 4.22 14.48 -8.26
C SER A 250 5.16 13.43 -8.85
N VAL A 251 4.80 12.15 -8.81
CA VAL A 251 5.65 11.04 -9.24
C VAL A 251 5.62 10.86 -10.76
N ALA A 252 4.44 10.86 -11.37
CA ALA A 252 4.29 10.76 -12.82
C ALA A 252 4.46 12.15 -13.45
N GLN A 253 5.69 12.50 -13.81
CA GLN A 253 5.99 13.80 -14.42
C GLN A 253 5.35 13.90 -15.80
N SER A 254 4.46 14.87 -16.01
CA SER A 254 3.71 15.02 -17.27
C SER A 254 4.59 15.39 -18.46
N VAL A 255 5.80 15.91 -18.23
CA VAL A 255 6.79 16.14 -19.29
C VAL A 255 7.19 14.83 -19.99
N LEU A 256 7.25 13.73 -19.23
CA LEU A 256 7.59 12.39 -19.72
C LEU A 256 6.39 11.65 -20.33
N MET A 257 5.19 12.24 -20.31
CA MET A 257 4.01 11.63 -20.91
C MET A 257 4.19 11.56 -22.44
N PRO A 258 3.82 10.44 -23.10
CA PRO A 258 3.81 10.34 -24.54
C PRO A 258 2.95 11.43 -25.19
N ASP A 259 3.44 12.06 -26.26
CA ASP A 259 2.75 13.18 -26.90
C ASP A 259 1.37 12.82 -27.44
N LEU A 260 1.18 11.57 -27.85
CA LEU A 260 -0.13 11.06 -28.24
C LEU A 260 -1.14 11.17 -27.09
N MET A 261 -0.78 10.74 -25.87
CA MET A 261 -1.66 10.85 -24.70
C MET A 261 -1.96 12.32 -24.37
N LYS A 262 -0.96 13.21 -24.43
CA LYS A 262 -1.15 14.66 -24.22
C LYS A 262 -2.18 15.22 -25.21
N LYS A 263 -2.01 14.92 -26.51
CA LYS A 263 -2.91 15.37 -27.58
C LYS A 263 -4.32 14.81 -27.39
N THR A 264 -4.45 13.54 -27.03
CA THR A 264 -5.75 12.91 -26.79
C THR A 264 -6.49 13.56 -25.63
N ILE A 265 -5.82 13.83 -24.51
CA ILE A 265 -6.43 14.55 -23.37
C ILE A 265 -6.94 15.92 -23.81
N ILE A 266 -6.13 16.68 -24.54
CA ILE A 266 -6.53 18.01 -25.06
C ILE A 266 -7.74 17.89 -25.99
N ASN A 267 -7.76 16.91 -26.88
CA ASN A 267 -8.85 16.71 -27.83
C ASN A 267 -10.17 16.34 -27.14
N VAL A 268 -10.13 15.43 -26.15
CA VAL A 268 -11.31 15.05 -25.35
C VAL A 268 -11.87 16.23 -24.55
N ILE A 269 -10.99 17.13 -24.10
CA ILE A 269 -11.40 18.35 -23.41
C ILE A 269 -12.01 19.35 -24.41
N LYS A 270 -11.36 19.58 -25.55
CA LYS A 270 -11.82 20.53 -26.57
C LYS A 270 -13.16 20.13 -27.18
N SER A 271 -13.44 18.84 -27.34
CA SER A 271 -14.73 18.37 -27.84
C SER A 271 -15.90 18.70 -26.90
N ARG A 272 -15.64 19.32 -25.74
CA ARG A 272 -16.65 19.80 -24.79
C ARG A 272 -16.68 21.32 -24.77
N ASP A 273 -17.40 21.91 -25.72
CA ASP A 273 -17.54 23.37 -25.91
C ASP A 273 -18.13 24.17 -24.71
N LYS A 274 -18.45 23.53 -23.58
CA LYS A 274 -19.06 24.18 -22.40
C LYS A 274 -18.35 23.97 -21.05
N CYS A 275 -17.16 23.36 -20.98
CA CYS A 275 -16.45 23.15 -19.69
C CYS A 275 -15.05 23.77 -19.70
N GLN A 276 -14.71 24.57 -18.68
CA GLN A 276 -13.37 25.15 -18.56
C GLN A 276 -12.50 24.17 -17.78
N THR A 277 -11.26 23.97 -18.24
CA THR A 277 -10.32 23.03 -17.64
C THR A 277 -9.13 23.76 -17.05
N ARG A 278 -8.75 23.39 -15.83
CA ARG A 278 -7.44 23.75 -15.26
C ARG A 278 -6.85 22.54 -14.54
N THR A 279 -5.53 22.47 -14.53
CA THR A 279 -4.76 21.30 -14.05
C THR A 279 -4.19 21.62 -12.67
N LYS A 280 -4.56 20.85 -11.63
CA LYS A 280 -3.92 20.83 -10.29
C LYS A 280 -4.36 19.60 -9.49
N TYR A 281 -3.52 19.11 -8.57
CA TYR A 281 -3.31 17.67 -8.38
C TYR A 281 -3.79 17.02 -7.05
N SER A 282 -4.45 15.84 -7.07
CA SER A 282 -4.48 14.81 -5.98
C SER A 282 -5.09 13.44 -6.38
N ARG A 283 -4.74 12.36 -5.63
CA ARG A 283 -4.79 10.92 -6.03
C ARG A 283 -5.94 10.07 -5.46
N HIS A 284 -5.99 8.83 -5.94
CA HIS A 284 -6.96 7.75 -5.76
C HIS A 284 -7.05 7.16 -4.34
N VAL A 285 -8.13 7.53 -3.64
CA VAL A 285 -8.92 6.70 -2.69
C VAL A 285 -10.43 6.88 -2.99
N LEU A 286 -10.73 7.63 -4.06
CA LEU A 286 -12.05 8.20 -4.32
C LEU A 286 -12.90 7.36 -5.28
N SER A 287 -12.33 6.39 -5.98
CA SER A 287 -13.09 5.56 -6.93
C SER A 287 -14.11 4.69 -6.21
N ARG A 288 -13.70 3.96 -5.17
CA ARG A 288 -14.61 3.09 -4.43
C ARG A 288 -15.58 3.87 -3.56
N ALA A 289 -15.08 4.85 -2.82
CA ALA A 289 -15.93 5.58 -1.90
C ALA A 289 -16.81 6.62 -2.61
N LEU A 290 -16.24 7.53 -3.43
CA LEU A 290 -17.04 8.54 -4.13
C LEU A 290 -17.77 7.97 -5.37
N GLY A 291 -17.54 6.71 -5.72
CA GLY A 291 -18.00 6.10 -6.97
C GLY A 291 -17.18 6.51 -8.20
N GLY A 292 -16.00 7.10 -8.03
CA GLY A 292 -15.16 7.53 -9.15
C GLY A 292 -14.75 6.41 -10.12
N ILE A 293 -14.48 6.80 -11.37
CA ILE A 293 -14.18 5.86 -12.45
C ILE A 293 -12.66 5.69 -12.59
N VAL A 294 -12.20 4.45 -12.57
CA VAL A 294 -10.81 4.10 -12.92
C VAL A 294 -10.70 4.03 -14.43
N VAL A 295 -9.75 4.76 -15.00
CA VAL A 295 -9.43 4.74 -16.44
C VAL A 295 -7.99 4.29 -16.58
N GLU A 296 -7.75 3.24 -17.35
CA GLU A 296 -6.39 2.78 -17.57
C GLU A 296 -5.60 3.76 -18.44
N LYS A 297 -4.27 3.81 -18.24
CA LYS A 297 -3.39 4.68 -19.03
C LYS A 297 -3.42 4.33 -20.53
N SER A 298 -3.63 3.05 -20.86
CA SER A 298 -3.80 2.55 -22.22
C SER A 298 -5.00 3.22 -22.93
N GLU A 299 -6.08 3.50 -22.20
CA GLU A 299 -7.27 4.17 -22.74
C GLU A 299 -7.04 5.65 -23.07
N LEU A 300 -5.97 6.26 -22.54
CA LEU A 300 -5.54 7.61 -22.90
C LEU A 300 -4.95 7.69 -24.31
N LEU A 301 -4.59 6.57 -24.93
CA LEU A 301 -4.13 6.55 -26.31
C LEU A 301 -5.29 6.81 -27.28
N GLY A 302 -6.45 6.20 -27.03
CA GLY A 302 -7.64 6.29 -27.89
C GLY A 302 -8.69 7.32 -27.45
N GLY A 303 -8.66 7.78 -26.19
CA GLY A 303 -9.52 8.85 -25.67
C GLY A 303 -10.98 8.48 -25.40
N LYS A 304 -11.49 7.38 -25.99
CA LYS A 304 -12.87 6.90 -25.79
C LYS A 304 -13.20 6.62 -24.31
N GLY A 305 -12.29 5.95 -23.60
CA GLY A 305 -12.43 5.64 -22.18
C GLY A 305 -12.55 6.90 -21.32
N LEU A 306 -11.61 7.84 -21.53
CA LEU A 306 -11.61 9.13 -20.84
C LEU A 306 -12.88 9.95 -21.15
N HIS A 307 -13.33 9.97 -22.40
CA HIS A 307 -14.55 10.65 -22.80
C HIS A 307 -15.77 10.10 -22.06
N LYS A 308 -15.95 8.78 -22.08
CA LYS A 308 -17.04 8.07 -21.41
C LYS A 308 -17.02 8.31 -19.90
N ALA A 309 -15.83 8.27 -19.28
CA ALA A 309 -15.68 8.50 -17.85
C ALA A 309 -16.13 9.93 -17.48
N ILE A 310 -15.72 10.94 -18.26
CA ILE A 310 -16.13 12.33 -18.04
C ILE A 310 -17.64 12.50 -18.23
N ASP A 311 -18.23 11.91 -19.28
CA ASP A 311 -19.69 11.96 -19.50
C ASP A 311 -20.46 11.41 -18.30
N GLN A 312 -20.02 10.28 -17.79
CA GLN A 312 -20.69 9.60 -16.72
C GLN A 312 -20.60 10.39 -15.41
N VAL A 313 -19.41 10.87 -15.04
CA VAL A 313 -19.21 11.67 -13.81
C VAL A 313 -19.99 12.98 -13.85
N ILE A 314 -20.06 13.64 -15.01
CA ILE A 314 -20.74 14.93 -15.17
C ILE A 314 -22.25 14.76 -15.34
N GLY A 315 -22.69 13.71 -16.02
CA GLY A 315 -24.10 13.47 -16.36
C GLY A 315 -24.90 12.85 -15.23
N ASP A 316 -24.26 12.05 -14.37
CA ASP A 316 -24.95 11.26 -13.36
C ASP A 316 -24.87 11.91 -11.97
N ARG A 317 -26.04 12.28 -11.42
CA ARG A 317 -26.15 12.90 -10.09
C ARG A 317 -25.64 12.01 -8.95
N ARG A 318 -25.55 10.69 -9.15
CA ARG A 318 -25.05 9.75 -8.12
C ARG A 318 -23.66 10.11 -7.64
N TYR A 319 -22.78 10.58 -8.52
CA TYR A 319 -21.43 11.02 -8.15
C TYR A 319 -21.44 12.23 -7.20
N GLN A 320 -22.32 13.20 -7.46
CA GLN A 320 -22.49 14.37 -6.58
C GLN A 320 -23.08 13.99 -5.23
N THR A 321 -24.09 13.11 -5.21
CA THR A 321 -24.71 12.61 -3.98
C THR A 321 -23.71 11.81 -3.14
N SER A 322 -22.95 10.90 -3.75
CA SER A 322 -21.91 10.11 -3.09
C SER A 322 -20.81 10.99 -2.52
N ALA A 323 -20.34 11.99 -3.28
CA ALA A 323 -19.34 12.93 -2.81
C ALA A 323 -19.83 13.76 -1.60
N SER A 324 -21.07 14.24 -1.65
CA SER A 324 -21.69 14.98 -0.54
C SER A 324 -21.87 14.10 0.70
N ARG A 325 -22.28 12.84 0.52
CA ARG A 325 -22.43 11.86 1.60
C ARG A 325 -21.09 11.61 2.29
N ILE A 326 -20.03 11.37 1.52
CA ILE A 326 -18.70 11.09 2.08
C ILE A 326 -18.10 12.31 2.77
N SER A 327 -18.22 13.49 2.17
CA SER A 327 -17.80 14.72 2.84
C SER A 327 -18.46 14.86 4.22
N ARG A 328 -19.78 14.60 4.30
CA ARG A 328 -20.51 14.60 5.57
C ARG A 328 -20.02 13.51 6.51
N LEU A 329 -19.82 12.29 6.02
CA LEU A 329 -19.33 11.15 6.80
C LEU A 329 -17.96 11.46 7.43
N LEU A 330 -17.00 11.91 6.63
CA LEU A 330 -15.65 12.27 7.10
C LEU A 330 -15.66 13.46 8.06
N SER A 331 -16.57 14.42 7.88
CA SER A 331 -16.73 15.55 8.81
C SER A 331 -17.31 15.15 10.17
N ARG A 332 -17.94 13.97 10.25
CA ARG A 332 -18.62 13.45 11.45
C ARG A 332 -17.88 12.27 12.09
N ARG A 333 -16.63 12.00 11.66
CA ARG A 333 -15.81 10.95 12.25
C ARG A 333 -15.63 11.16 13.77
N PRO A 334 -15.69 10.11 14.61
CA PRO A 334 -15.55 10.26 16.06
C PRO A 334 -14.20 10.80 16.52
N PHE A 335 -13.12 10.43 15.82
CA PHE A 335 -11.75 10.84 16.14
C PHE A 335 -11.07 11.41 14.90
N THR A 336 -10.29 12.47 15.06
CA THR A 336 -9.46 12.98 13.96
C THR A 336 -8.19 12.13 13.78
N PRO A 337 -7.62 12.04 12.57
CA PRO A 337 -6.31 11.44 12.31
C PRO A 337 -5.22 12.02 13.18
N GLU A 338 -5.28 13.32 13.45
CA GLU A 338 -4.36 14.01 14.34
C GLU A 338 -4.49 13.48 15.79
N ASP A 339 -5.71 13.34 16.30
CA ASP A 339 -5.94 12.78 17.65
C ASP A 339 -5.44 11.34 17.76
N LYS A 340 -5.73 10.52 16.74
CA LYS A 340 -5.27 9.12 16.69
C LYS A 340 -3.75 9.03 16.66
N LEU A 341 -3.11 9.88 15.85
CA LEU A 341 -1.66 9.95 15.76
C LEU A 341 -1.06 10.34 17.11
N VAL A 342 -1.46 11.48 17.67
CA VAL A 342 -0.87 12.01 18.90
C VAL A 342 -0.99 11.00 20.04
N LYS A 343 -2.18 10.44 20.27
CA LYS A 343 -2.40 9.47 21.33
C LYS A 343 -1.60 8.18 21.16
N ALA A 344 -1.48 7.68 19.93
CA ALA A 344 -0.67 6.49 19.65
C ALA A 344 0.82 6.74 19.92
N ILE A 345 1.32 7.92 19.54
CA ILE A 345 2.72 8.29 19.77
C ILE A 345 3.01 8.57 21.23
N GLU A 346 2.11 9.25 21.95
CA GLU A 346 2.23 9.46 23.41
C GLU A 346 2.31 8.13 24.15
N LEU A 347 1.42 7.19 23.82
CA LEU A 347 1.43 5.87 24.44
C LEU A 347 2.71 5.09 24.08
N ALA A 348 3.18 5.19 22.83
CA ALA A 348 4.45 4.57 22.45
C ALA A 348 5.63 5.18 23.20
N ALA A 349 5.68 6.51 23.36
CA ALA A 349 6.72 7.20 24.09
C ALA A 349 6.73 6.81 25.59
N GLU A 350 5.56 6.66 26.20
CA GLU A 350 5.43 6.32 27.61
C GLU A 350 5.74 4.85 27.92
N PHE A 351 5.22 3.91 27.12
CA PHE A 351 5.29 2.48 27.43
C PHE A 351 6.30 1.69 26.60
N GLY A 352 6.73 2.22 25.45
CA GLY A 352 7.66 1.54 24.56
C GLY A 352 7.05 0.28 23.96
N ASP A 353 7.72 -0.88 24.13
CA ASP A 353 7.24 -2.18 23.64
C ASP A 353 5.94 -2.57 24.36
N LEU A 354 4.97 -3.08 23.60
CA LEU A 354 3.66 -3.51 24.09
C LEU A 354 3.47 -5.00 23.82
N PRO A 355 3.95 -5.89 24.71
CA PRO A 355 3.79 -7.34 24.58
C PRO A 355 2.34 -7.79 24.38
N GLU A 356 1.39 -7.08 25.00
CA GLU A 356 -0.05 -7.35 24.94
C GLU A 356 -0.63 -7.18 23.54
N SER A 357 0.05 -6.39 22.69
CA SER A 357 -0.37 -6.16 21.30
C SER A 357 0.27 -7.14 20.31
N LYS A 358 1.11 -8.07 20.78
CA LYS A 358 1.77 -9.07 19.93
C LYS A 358 0.84 -10.27 19.70
N VAL A 359 0.61 -10.60 18.43
CA VAL A 359 -0.23 -11.73 18.04
C VAL A 359 0.48 -13.04 18.30
N ALA A 360 -0.11 -13.93 19.11
CA ALA A 360 0.47 -15.24 19.45
C ALA A 360 0.73 -16.12 18.22
N GLY A 361 -0.13 -16.01 17.19
CA GLY A 361 -0.02 -16.76 15.94
C GLY A 361 1.31 -16.57 15.20
N ARG A 362 2.02 -15.46 15.43
CA ARG A 362 3.34 -15.21 14.82
C ARG A 362 4.40 -16.24 15.23
N ASN A 363 4.35 -16.70 16.48
CA ASN A 363 5.37 -17.60 17.00
C ASN A 363 5.06 -19.08 16.67
N LEU A 364 3.95 -19.34 15.97
CA LEU A 364 3.58 -20.67 15.54
C LEU A 364 4.36 -21.06 14.29
N GLY A 365 4.88 -22.28 14.27
CA GLY A 365 5.42 -22.87 13.05
C GLY A 365 4.33 -23.11 12.01
N PHE A 366 4.73 -23.21 10.74
CA PHE A 366 3.82 -23.40 9.59
C PHE A 366 2.79 -24.53 9.79
N ILE A 367 3.22 -25.66 10.36
CA ILE A 367 2.35 -26.83 10.61
C ILE A 367 1.21 -26.48 11.57
N VAL A 368 1.54 -25.91 12.73
CA VAL A 368 0.56 -25.57 13.78
C VAL A 368 -0.32 -24.41 13.32
N TYR A 369 0.25 -23.40 12.67
CA TYR A 369 -0.50 -22.23 12.19
C TYR A 369 -1.65 -22.63 11.24
N TYR A 370 -1.40 -23.59 10.34
CA TYR A 370 -2.40 -24.09 9.40
C TYR A 370 -3.11 -25.38 9.87
N ASN A 371 -2.84 -25.85 11.08
CA ASN A 371 -3.36 -27.11 11.64
C ASN A 371 -3.15 -28.31 10.69
N ILE A 372 -2.01 -28.37 10.01
CA ILE A 372 -1.70 -29.42 9.03
C ILE A 372 -1.58 -30.78 9.72
N ASP A 373 -1.02 -30.81 10.93
CA ASP A 373 -0.99 -31.97 11.81
C ASP A 373 -2.39 -32.54 12.10
N LEU A 374 -3.35 -31.67 12.43
CA LEU A 374 -4.74 -32.07 12.64
C LEU A 374 -5.41 -32.56 11.35
N LEU A 375 -5.19 -31.87 10.22
CA LEU A 375 -5.72 -32.30 8.93
C LEU A 375 -5.17 -33.67 8.53
N LEU A 376 -3.87 -33.89 8.72
CA LEU A 376 -3.23 -35.19 8.48
C LEU A 376 -3.82 -36.28 9.38
N MET A 377 -3.98 -36.02 10.68
CA MET A 377 -4.62 -36.95 11.62
C MET A 377 -6.06 -37.29 11.21
N LEU A 378 -6.85 -36.31 10.79
CA LEU A 378 -8.22 -36.56 10.32
C LEU A 378 -8.21 -37.39 9.03
N THR A 379 -7.34 -37.08 8.07
CA THR A 379 -7.26 -37.85 6.81
C THR A 379 -6.85 -39.31 7.04
N THR A 380 -5.91 -39.59 7.94
CA THR A 380 -5.48 -40.95 8.24
C THR A 380 -6.54 -41.77 8.96
N ILE A 381 -7.42 -41.15 9.75
CA ILE A 381 -8.55 -41.83 10.41
C ILE A 381 -9.72 -42.05 9.45
N PHE A 382 -10.12 -41.02 8.68
CA PHE A 382 -11.34 -41.08 7.88
C PHE A 382 -11.15 -41.74 6.51
N LEU A 383 -9.98 -41.66 5.86
CA LEU A 383 -9.76 -42.29 4.56
C LEU A 383 -9.90 -43.83 4.59
N PRO A 384 -9.34 -44.56 5.58
CA PRO A 384 -9.55 -46.00 5.69
C PRO A 384 -11.01 -46.36 5.96
N PHE A 385 -11.71 -45.57 6.77
CA PHE A 385 -13.13 -45.77 7.06
C PHE A 385 -14.00 -45.61 5.80
N ILE A 386 -13.76 -44.56 5.01
CA ILE A 386 -14.41 -44.37 3.70
C ILE A 386 -14.06 -45.52 2.76
N GLY A 387 -12.78 -45.92 2.71
CA GLY A 387 -12.33 -47.08 1.93
C GLY A 387 -13.03 -48.38 2.31
N PHE A 388 -13.23 -48.61 3.62
CA PHE A 388 -13.97 -49.75 4.15
C PHE A 388 -15.45 -49.71 3.74
N ILE A 389 -16.12 -48.56 3.85
CA ILE A 389 -17.51 -48.38 3.40
C ILE A 389 -17.63 -48.68 1.91
N VAL A 390 -16.75 -48.12 1.07
CA VAL A 390 -16.75 -48.35 -0.38
C VAL A 390 -16.51 -49.83 -0.70
N TYR A 391 -15.56 -50.47 -0.01
CA TYR A 391 -15.31 -51.90 -0.14
C TYR A 391 -16.55 -52.73 0.23
N PHE A 392 -17.18 -52.42 1.36
CA PHE A 392 -18.35 -53.13 1.85
C PHE A 392 -19.57 -52.96 0.92
N VAL A 393 -19.80 -51.76 0.40
CA VAL A 393 -20.85 -51.50 -0.62
C VAL A 393 -20.57 -52.28 -1.90
N LYS A 394 -19.32 -52.31 -2.38
CA LYS A 394 -18.93 -53.13 -3.55
C LYS A 394 -19.14 -54.63 -3.29
N LEU A 395 -18.84 -55.09 -2.08
CA LEU A 395 -19.04 -56.49 -1.67
C LEU A 395 -20.52 -56.86 -1.66
N LEU A 396 -21.37 -56.03 -1.07
CA LEU A 396 -22.83 -56.20 -1.07
C LEU A 396 -23.41 -56.15 -2.48
N GLY A 397 -22.99 -55.18 -3.30
CA GLY A 397 -23.39 -55.08 -4.70
C GLY A 397 -23.04 -56.35 -5.50
N ARG A 398 -21.81 -56.87 -5.35
CA ARG A 398 -21.41 -58.15 -6.00
C ARG A 398 -22.29 -59.31 -5.56
N ARG A 399 -22.65 -59.42 -4.27
CA ARG A 399 -23.55 -60.47 -3.77
C ARG A 399 -24.98 -60.35 -4.33
N CYS A 400 -25.54 -59.13 -4.37
CA CYS A 400 -26.88 -58.90 -4.91
C CYS A 400 -26.99 -59.16 -6.42
N PHE A 401 -25.95 -58.85 -7.22
CA PHE A 401 -25.93 -59.13 -8.66
C PHE A 401 -25.56 -60.59 -9.00
N SER A 402 -24.79 -61.27 -8.15
CA SER A 402 -24.47 -62.70 -8.33
C SER A 402 -25.69 -63.60 -8.12
N SER A 403 -26.56 -63.28 -7.16
CA SER A 403 -27.78 -64.06 -6.87
C SER A 403 -28.83 -64.01 -7.99
N ARG A 404 -28.76 -63.04 -8.92
CA ARG A 404 -29.75 -62.88 -10.00
C ARG A 404 -29.44 -63.72 -11.26
N LYS A 405 -28.25 -64.33 -11.37
CA LYS A 405 -27.84 -65.11 -12.55
C LYS A 405 -28.19 -66.61 -12.50
N GLU A 406 -28.70 -67.13 -11.39
CA GLU A 406 -28.97 -68.57 -11.20
C GLU A 406 -30.42 -69.03 -11.48
N LYS A 407 -31.25 -68.21 -12.12
CA LYS A 407 -32.61 -68.64 -12.57
C LYS A 407 -32.86 -68.34 -14.04
N THR A 408 -32.23 -69.09 -14.93
CA THR A 408 -32.76 -69.37 -16.26
C THR A 408 -32.19 -70.70 -16.75
N GLN A 409 -32.89 -71.79 -16.43
CA GLN A 409 -32.79 -73.08 -17.10
C GLN A 409 -34.19 -73.64 -17.24
#